data_AF-A0A923LGC0-F1
#
_entry.id   AF-A0A923LGC0-F1
#
_cell.length_a   1.000
_cell.length_b   1.000
_cell.length_c   1.000
_cell.angle_alpha   90.00
_cell.angle_beta   90.00
_cell.angle_gamma   90.00
#
_symmetry.space_group_name_H-M   'P 1'
#
loop_
_entity.id
_entity.type
_entity.pdbx_description
1 polymer ?
#
loop_
_entity_poly.entity_id
_entity_poly.type
_entity_poly.pdbx_seq_one_letter_code
_entity_poly.pdbx_strand_id
1 'polypeptide(L)'
;MMGKIMSTIDREIIKPRVDAAYQEGFDMTKEDIKSFYSQGSPKRYKRTKAYENSPDSIPPSGGNGSYHYNIHLNEHSYSTGTPGFPVFQEAQHNGSGILGKADTWFEAEEDIRQALENNFT
;
A
#
# COMPACT_ATOMS: atom_id res chain seq x y z
N MET A 1 25.87 -24.09 12.87
CA MET A 1 24.97 -23.91 14.04
C MET A 1 24.92 -22.41 14.31
N MET A 2 23.82 -21.74 13.99
CA MET A 2 23.71 -20.29 14.22
C MET A 2 23.72 -20.04 15.74
N GLY A 3 24.50 -19.06 16.19
CA GLY A 3 24.67 -18.81 17.62
C GLY A 3 23.36 -18.38 18.27
N LYS A 4 23.07 -18.89 19.47
CA LYS A 4 21.86 -18.58 20.26
C LYS A 4 21.57 -17.07 20.36
N ILE A 5 22.61 -16.24 20.32
CA ILE A 5 22.53 -14.78 20.33
C ILE A 5 21.76 -14.25 19.12
N MET A 6 22.07 -14.70 17.88
CA MET A 6 21.42 -14.18 16.68
C MET A 6 19.94 -14.58 16.63
N SER A 7 19.60 -15.81 17.01
CA SER A 7 18.19 -16.22 17.10
C SER A 7 17.40 -15.41 18.11
N THR A 8 18.02 -14.98 19.21
CA THR A 8 17.37 -14.13 20.20
C THR A 8 17.22 -12.70 19.70
N ILE A 9 18.26 -12.12 19.08
CA ILE A 9 18.16 -10.78 18.46
C ILE A 9 17.07 -10.75 17.39
N ASP A 10 17.05 -11.77 16.53
CA ASP A 10 16.06 -11.90 15.47
C ASP A 10 14.63 -11.89 16.03
N ARG A 11 14.37 -12.74 17.03
CA ARG A 11 13.03 -12.88 17.63
C ARG A 11 12.60 -11.67 18.45
N GLU A 12 13.49 -11.11 19.27
CA GLU A 12 13.13 -10.09 20.27
C GLU A 12 13.27 -8.67 19.76
N ILE A 13 14.06 -8.44 18.70
CA ILE A 13 14.39 -7.08 18.22
C ILE A 13 13.98 -6.92 16.75
N ILE A 14 14.48 -7.78 15.87
CA ILE A 14 14.31 -7.57 14.42
C ILE A 14 12.85 -7.84 14.01
N LYS A 15 12.32 -9.03 14.34
CA LYS A 15 10.97 -9.41 13.94
C LYS A 15 9.90 -8.41 14.41
N PRO A 16 9.87 -7.95 15.67
CA PRO A 16 8.88 -6.97 16.11
C PRO A 16 8.96 -5.65 15.34
N ARG A 17 10.16 -5.19 14.99
CA ARG A 17 10.36 -3.97 14.17
C ARG A 17 9.86 -4.15 12.74
N VAL A 18 10.08 -5.33 12.14
CA VAL A 18 9.52 -5.67 10.82
C VAL A 18 8.00 -5.67 10.87
N ASP A 19 7.41 -6.34 11.86
CA ASP A 19 5.95 -6.44 12.00
C ASP A 19 5.32 -5.05 12.23
N ALA A 20 5.98 -4.18 12.99
CA ALA A 20 5.56 -2.79 13.20
C ALA A 20 5.65 -1.94 11.93
N ALA A 21 6.79 -1.98 11.22
CA ALA A 21 6.98 -1.26 9.96
C ALA A 21 5.95 -1.68 8.90
N TYR A 22 5.67 -2.99 8.81
CA TYR A 22 4.64 -3.53 7.94
C TYR A 22 3.24 -2.99 8.28
N GLN A 23 2.86 -3.04 9.57
CA GLN A 23 1.53 -2.62 9.99
C GLN A 23 1.33 -1.12 9.76
N GLU A 24 2.31 -0.30 10.15
CA GLU A 24 2.31 1.15 9.97
C GLU A 24 2.23 1.51 8.48
N GLY A 25 3.12 0.93 7.65
CA GLY A 25 3.13 1.18 6.20
C GLY A 25 1.84 0.75 5.50
N PHE A 26 1.23 -0.37 5.90
CA PHE A 26 -0.02 -0.83 5.29
C PHE A 26 -1.22 0.01 5.71
N ASP A 27 -1.26 0.49 6.94
CA ASP A 27 -2.33 1.37 7.39
C ASP A 27 -2.24 2.75 6.72
N MET A 28 -1.04 3.33 6.58
CA MET A 28 -0.84 4.57 5.81
C MET A 28 -1.22 4.39 4.34
N THR A 29 -0.83 3.28 3.71
CA THR A 29 -1.26 2.96 2.34
C THR A 29 -2.77 3.00 2.17
N LYS A 30 -3.54 2.45 3.13
CA LYS A 30 -5.02 2.51 3.07
C LYS A 30 -5.53 3.94 3.19
N GLU A 31 -4.91 4.76 4.04
CA GLU A 31 -5.28 6.16 4.22
C GLU A 31 -5.01 6.98 2.95
N ASP A 32 -3.84 6.85 2.35
CA ASP A 32 -3.46 7.56 1.13
C ASP A 32 -4.36 7.19 -0.04
N ILE A 33 -4.57 5.89 -0.26
CA ILE A 33 -5.42 5.40 -1.34
C ILE A 33 -6.87 5.82 -1.13
N LYS A 34 -7.36 5.86 0.11
CA LYS A 34 -8.68 6.42 0.44
C LYS A 34 -8.75 7.92 0.19
N SER A 35 -7.64 8.64 0.38
CA SER A 35 -7.54 10.09 0.15
C SER A 35 -7.78 10.48 -1.31
N PHE A 36 -7.68 9.54 -2.26
CA PHE A 36 -8.12 9.71 -3.65
C PHE A 36 -9.52 10.33 -3.75
N TYR A 37 -10.43 9.92 -2.86
CA TYR A 37 -11.83 10.35 -2.88
C TYR A 37 -12.10 11.68 -2.15
N SER A 38 -11.06 12.35 -1.63
CA SER A 38 -11.17 13.61 -0.86
C SER A 38 -11.71 14.81 -1.65
N GLN A 39 -11.60 14.80 -2.98
CA GLN A 39 -12.00 15.90 -3.87
C GLN A 39 -13.52 16.04 -4.07
N GLY A 40 -14.33 15.44 -3.20
CA GLY A 40 -15.80 15.45 -3.30
C GLY A 40 -16.34 14.43 -4.29
N SER A 41 -17.62 14.56 -4.67
CA SER A 41 -18.35 13.57 -5.48
C SER A 41 -18.51 14.01 -6.95
N PRO A 42 -18.27 13.11 -7.92
CA PRO A 42 -18.48 13.41 -9.33
C PRO A 42 -19.96 13.61 -9.66
N LYS A 43 -20.26 14.55 -10.56
CA LYS A 43 -21.63 14.82 -11.03
C LYS A 43 -22.06 13.95 -12.22
N ARG A 44 -21.10 13.40 -12.96
CA ARG A 44 -21.33 12.74 -14.26
C ARG A 44 -21.34 11.21 -14.20
N TYR A 45 -20.88 10.62 -13.11
CA TYR A 45 -20.78 9.16 -12.97
C TYR A 45 -20.87 8.76 -11.50
N LYS A 46 -21.18 7.47 -11.24
CA LYS A 46 -21.19 6.89 -9.90
C LYS A 46 -19.86 6.19 -9.61
N ARG A 47 -19.30 6.39 -8.42
CA ARG A 47 -18.10 5.69 -7.95
C ARG A 47 -18.45 4.29 -7.46
N THR A 48 -17.65 3.30 -7.85
CA THR A 48 -17.72 1.93 -7.33
C THR A 48 -16.93 1.75 -6.04
N LYS A 49 -16.02 2.69 -5.71
CA LYS A 49 -15.03 2.61 -4.62
C LYS A 49 -14.02 1.47 -4.80
N ALA A 50 -13.85 0.94 -6.01
CA ALA A 50 -12.89 -0.14 -6.26
C ALA A 50 -11.45 0.25 -5.88
N TYR A 51 -11.01 1.48 -6.19
CA TYR A 51 -9.67 1.96 -5.82
C TYR A 51 -9.48 2.06 -4.30
N GLU A 52 -10.49 2.48 -3.54
CA GLU A 52 -10.42 2.54 -2.05
C GLU A 52 -10.11 1.16 -1.44
N ASN A 53 -10.59 0.10 -2.11
CA ASN A 53 -10.50 -1.27 -1.62
C ASN A 53 -9.39 -2.07 -2.33
N SER A 54 -8.59 -1.44 -3.20
CA SER A 54 -7.49 -2.12 -3.87
C SER A 54 -6.27 -2.40 -2.98
N PRO A 55 -5.97 -1.67 -1.88
CA PRO A 55 -4.84 -2.01 -1.03
C PRO A 55 -4.93 -3.43 -0.48
N ASP A 56 -3.88 -4.19 -0.70
CA ASP A 56 -3.73 -5.56 -0.20
C ASP A 56 -2.26 -5.82 0.16
N SER A 57 -2.01 -6.90 0.89
CA SER A 57 -0.71 -7.14 1.47
C SER A 57 -0.43 -8.61 1.74
N ILE A 58 0.85 -8.98 1.60
CA ILE A 58 1.41 -10.24 2.09
C ILE A 58 2.20 -9.92 3.36
N PRO A 59 1.85 -10.52 4.52
CA PRO A 59 2.49 -10.21 5.79
C PRO A 59 3.96 -10.67 5.81
N PRO A 60 4.76 -10.14 6.77
CA PRO A 60 6.17 -10.48 6.88
C PRO A 60 6.44 -11.98 7.01
N SER A 61 7.37 -12.46 6.19
CA SER A 61 7.89 -13.83 6.30
C SER A 61 9.42 -13.85 6.16
N GLY A 62 10.04 -14.91 6.67
CA GLY A 62 11.49 -15.03 6.75
C GLY A 62 12.00 -15.30 8.18
N GLY A 63 13.27 -14.97 8.42
CA GLY A 63 13.96 -15.16 9.70
C GLY A 63 15.46 -14.96 9.59
N ASN A 64 16.16 -15.04 10.73
CA ASN A 64 17.60 -14.82 10.86
C ASN A 64 18.05 -13.44 10.34
N GLY A 65 17.27 -12.40 10.61
CA GLY A 65 17.55 -11.02 10.22
C GLY A 65 17.15 -10.68 8.79
N SER A 66 16.59 -11.63 8.04
CA SER A 66 16.14 -11.42 6.66
C SER A 66 14.64 -11.65 6.56
N TYR A 67 13.90 -10.58 6.38
CA TYR A 67 12.44 -10.58 6.23
C TYR A 67 12.03 -9.91 4.93
N HIS A 68 10.87 -10.31 4.42
CA HIS A 68 10.21 -9.69 3.29
C HIS A 68 8.70 -9.64 3.52
N TYR A 69 8.07 -8.58 3.05
CA TYR A 69 6.61 -8.43 2.96
C TYR A 69 6.29 -7.68 1.66
N ASN A 70 5.03 -7.69 1.25
CA ASN A 70 4.58 -6.97 0.07
C ASN A 70 3.33 -6.18 0.42
N ILE A 71 3.28 -4.91 0.02
CA ILE A 71 2.08 -4.09 0.01
C ILE A 71 1.87 -3.68 -1.45
N HIS A 72 0.68 -3.91 -1.98
CA HIS A 72 0.37 -3.68 -3.37
C HIS A 72 -1.08 -3.25 -3.56
N LEU A 73 -1.42 -2.86 -4.78
CA LEU A 73 -2.80 -2.60 -5.17
C LEU A 73 -3.31 -3.72 -6.07
N ASN A 74 -4.47 -4.26 -5.73
CA ASN A 74 -5.19 -5.19 -6.58
C ASN A 74 -5.95 -4.44 -7.67
N GLU A 75 -5.62 -4.73 -8.92
CA GLU A 75 -6.40 -4.25 -10.05
C GLU A 75 -7.77 -4.95 -10.06
N HIS A 76 -8.80 -4.24 -9.62
CA HIS A 76 -10.16 -4.72 -9.79
C HIS A 76 -10.56 -4.60 -11.25
N SER A 77 -10.98 -5.71 -11.86
CA SER A 77 -11.64 -5.65 -13.16
C SER A 77 -12.96 -4.88 -13.03
N TYR A 78 -13.12 -3.82 -13.80
CA TYR A 78 -14.42 -3.20 -14.03
C TYR A 78 -14.58 -2.91 -15.51
N SER A 79 -15.74 -3.28 -16.04
CA SER A 79 -16.09 -2.97 -17.40
C SER A 79 -16.47 -1.49 -17.48
N THR A 80 -15.67 -0.70 -18.20
CA THR A 80 -16.01 0.67 -18.57
C THR A 80 -16.93 0.71 -19.81
N GLY A 81 -17.33 -0.46 -20.34
CA GLY A 81 -17.93 -0.59 -21.67
C GLY A 81 -16.95 -0.35 -22.83
N THR A 82 -15.71 0.06 -22.52
CA THR A 82 -14.63 0.28 -23.49
C THR A 82 -13.46 -0.65 -23.15
N PRO A 83 -13.23 -1.72 -23.93
CA PRO A 83 -12.13 -2.65 -23.67
C PRO A 83 -10.78 -1.92 -23.61
N GLY A 84 -9.98 -2.18 -22.57
CA GLY A 84 -8.60 -1.68 -22.46
C GLY A 84 -8.43 -0.26 -21.92
N PHE A 85 -9.45 0.36 -21.32
CA PHE A 85 -9.27 1.66 -20.68
C PHE A 85 -8.63 1.51 -19.29
N PRO A 86 -7.39 1.96 -19.05
CA PRO A 86 -6.67 1.72 -17.82
C PRO A 86 -7.08 2.73 -16.75
N VAL A 87 -8.34 2.67 -16.31
CA VAL A 87 -8.88 3.61 -15.32
C VAL A 87 -8.10 3.55 -13.99
N PHE A 88 -7.39 2.45 -13.70
CA PHE A 88 -6.51 2.34 -12.53
C PHE A 88 -5.28 3.25 -12.65
N GLN A 89 -4.59 3.23 -13.80
CA GLN A 89 -3.45 4.11 -14.08
C GLN A 89 -3.90 5.57 -14.25
N GLU A 90 -5.04 5.78 -14.92
CA GLU A 90 -5.62 7.12 -15.08
C GLU A 90 -6.06 7.72 -13.73
N ALA A 91 -6.52 6.89 -12.78
CA ALA A 91 -6.83 7.34 -11.42
C ALA A 91 -5.57 7.82 -10.68
N GLN A 92 -4.44 7.13 -10.84
CA GLN A 92 -3.18 7.55 -10.22
C GLN A 92 -2.66 8.87 -10.79
N HIS A 93 -2.91 9.17 -12.06
CA HIS A 93 -2.33 10.35 -12.72
C HIS A 93 -3.34 11.48 -13.03
N ASN A 94 -4.53 11.47 -12.42
CA ASN A 94 -5.59 12.47 -12.67
C ASN A 94 -5.96 12.58 -14.17
N GLY A 95 -6.02 11.42 -14.84
CA GLY A 95 -6.33 11.31 -16.24
C GLY A 95 -7.84 11.16 -16.52
N SER A 96 -8.20 11.25 -17.80
CA SER A 96 -9.52 10.85 -18.34
C SER A 96 -10.77 11.45 -17.68
N GLY A 97 -10.66 12.59 -17.00
CA GLY A 97 -11.79 13.24 -16.34
C GLY A 97 -12.28 12.54 -15.07
N ILE A 98 -11.43 11.66 -14.50
CA ILE A 98 -11.69 11.04 -13.20
C ILE A 98 -11.44 12.08 -12.11
N LEU A 99 -12.47 12.41 -11.34
CA LEU A 99 -12.34 13.25 -10.16
C LEU A 99 -11.70 12.44 -9.02
N GLY A 100 -10.46 12.74 -8.67
CA GLY A 100 -9.77 12.22 -7.49
C GLY A 100 -8.44 12.95 -7.22
N LYS A 101 -7.87 12.73 -6.04
CA LYS A 101 -6.51 13.18 -5.70
C LYS A 101 -5.50 12.32 -6.46
N ALA A 102 -4.59 12.95 -7.21
CA ALA A 102 -3.53 12.24 -7.93
C ALA A 102 -2.48 11.66 -6.96
N ASP A 103 -1.61 10.80 -7.47
CA ASP A 103 -0.34 10.38 -6.88
C ASP A 103 -0.44 9.67 -5.51
N THR A 104 -1.65 9.29 -5.09
CA THR A 104 -1.89 8.57 -3.82
C THR A 104 -1.10 7.27 -3.66
N TRP A 105 -0.74 6.60 -4.76
CA TRP A 105 0.15 5.43 -4.68
C TRP A 105 1.61 5.83 -4.43
N PHE A 106 2.08 6.91 -5.05
CA PHE A 106 3.42 7.43 -4.82
C PHE A 106 3.57 7.94 -3.38
N GLU A 107 2.54 8.59 -2.84
CA GLU A 107 2.48 8.95 -1.41
C GLU A 107 2.57 7.70 -0.53
N ALA A 108 1.81 6.65 -0.84
CA ALA A 108 1.88 5.38 -0.10
C ALA A 108 3.27 4.71 -0.17
N GLU A 109 3.95 4.73 -1.31
CA GLU A 109 5.31 4.20 -1.45
C GLU A 109 6.30 4.93 -0.53
N GLU A 110 6.16 6.25 -0.43
CA GLU A 110 6.99 7.09 0.45
C GLU A 110 6.69 6.83 1.93
N ASP A 111 5.43 6.69 2.28
CA ASP A 111 4.99 6.39 3.64
C ASP A 111 5.43 4.99 4.08
N ILE A 112 5.39 3.98 3.20
CA ILE A 112 5.96 2.65 3.47
C ILE A 112 7.47 2.75 3.75
N ARG A 113 8.20 3.57 2.98
CA ARG A 113 9.64 3.79 3.19
C ARG A 113 9.88 4.48 4.54
N GLN A 114 9.05 5.45 4.91
CA GLN A 114 9.18 6.15 6.19
C GLN A 114 8.87 5.23 7.38
N ALA A 115 7.87 4.35 7.29
CA ALA A 115 7.58 3.34 8.30
C ALA A 115 8.78 2.41 8.55
N LEU A 116 9.48 2.00 7.49
CA LEU A 116 10.71 1.22 7.61
C LEU A 116 11.80 2.01 8.34
N GLU A 117 12.04 3.26 7.97
CA GLU A 117 13.05 4.10 8.62
C GLU A 117 12.74 4.31 10.10
N ASN A 118 11.50 4.66 10.45
CA ASN A 118 11.06 4.90 11.82
C ASN A 118 11.27 3.70 12.75
N ASN A 119 11.09 2.49 12.24
CA ASN A 119 11.19 1.27 13.04
C ASN A 119 12.61 0.70 13.11
N PHE A 120 13.53 1.16 12.25
CA PHE A 120 14.91 0.65 12.16
C PHE A 120 16.02 1.68 12.46
N THR A 121 15.67 2.94 12.70
CA THR A 121 16.55 3.93 13.33
C THR A 121 16.44 3.92 14.86
#